data_AF-A0A9E5HXI6-F1
#
_entry.id   AF-A0A9E5HXI6-F1
#
_cell.length_a   1.000
_cell.length_b   1.000
_cell.length_c   1.000
_cell.angle_alpha   90.00
_cell.angle_beta   90.00
_cell.angle_gamma   90.00
#
_symmetry.space_group_name_H-M   'P 1'
#
loop_
_entity.id
_entity.type
_entity.pdbx_description
1 polymer ?
#
loop_
_entity_poly.entity_id
_entity_poly.type
_entity_poly.pdbx_seq_one_letter_code
_entity_poly.pdbx_strand_id
1 'polypeptide(L)'
;MISASLSMLPAAIINGFMYGAIYALVALGLTLIYGVLHIINFAHGAMLMLALYAAFFLFHLFNIDPYVSILIVTPCAGIFGYMIYRYGIGPLAKGKDQNILLITLGLSIIIENGALFFFSG
;
A
#
# COMPACT_ATOMS: atom_id res chain seq x y z
N MET A 1 23.86 -31.15 7.92
CA MET A 1 22.60 -30.61 7.35
C MET A 1 21.63 -30.13 8.45
N ILE A 2 21.31 -30.95 9.46
CA ILE A 2 20.40 -30.56 10.57
C ILE A 2 20.97 -29.44 11.47
N SER A 3 22.28 -29.41 11.70
CA SER A 3 22.95 -28.34 12.46
C SER A 3 22.86 -26.96 11.77
N ALA A 4 22.93 -26.95 10.43
CA ALA A 4 22.78 -25.73 9.63
C ALA A 4 21.34 -25.19 9.72
N SER A 5 20.32 -26.05 9.64
CA SER A 5 18.92 -25.62 9.81
C SER A 5 18.64 -25.05 11.21
N LEU A 6 19.24 -25.62 12.25
CA LEU A 6 19.06 -25.14 13.63
C LEU A 6 19.70 -23.75 13.84
N SER A 7 20.78 -23.44 13.11
CA SER A 7 21.44 -22.13 13.17
C SER A 7 20.66 -21.01 12.48
N MET A 8 19.75 -21.34 11.54
CA MET A 8 18.92 -20.36 10.83
C MET A 8 17.63 -20.01 11.58
N LEU A 9 17.26 -20.81 12.59
CA LEU A 9 16.03 -20.68 13.36
C LEU A 9 15.89 -19.31 14.05
N PRO A 10 16.94 -18.75 14.70
CA PRO A 10 16.86 -17.41 15.30
C PRO A 10 16.62 -16.31 14.25
N ALA A 11 17.32 -16.37 13.11
CA ALA A 11 17.14 -15.41 12.02
C ALA A 11 15.75 -15.52 11.39
N ALA A 12 15.21 -16.72 11.23
CA ALA A 12 13.86 -16.95 10.71
C ALA A 12 12.79 -16.37 11.64
N ILE A 13 12.94 -16.50 12.96
CA ILE A 13 12.02 -15.90 13.94
C ILE A 13 12.06 -14.37 13.84
N ILE A 14 13.26 -13.77 13.79
CA ILE A 14 13.41 -12.32 13.66
C ILE A 14 12.77 -11.81 12.37
N ASN A 15 13.05 -12.47 11.24
CA ASN A 15 12.44 -12.12 9.95
C ASN A 15 10.90 -12.28 10.01
N GLY A 16 10.40 -13.32 10.67
CA GLY A 16 8.97 -13.52 10.90
C GLY A 16 8.33 -12.34 11.64
N PHE A 17 8.96 -11.87 12.71
CA PHE A 17 8.53 -10.67 13.43
C PHE A 17 8.59 -9.41 12.56
N MET A 18 9.64 -9.23 11.76
CA MET A 18 9.78 -8.07 10.86
C MET A 18 8.66 -8.04 9.82
N TYR A 19 8.42 -9.13 9.11
CA TYR A 19 7.31 -9.20 8.15
C TYR A 19 5.95 -9.09 8.83
N GLY A 20 5.77 -9.71 10.00
CA GLY A 20 4.57 -9.58 10.80
C GLY A 20 4.28 -8.14 11.19
N ALA A 21 5.29 -7.39 11.62
CA ALA A 21 5.17 -5.97 11.95
C ALA A 21 4.79 -5.12 10.73
N ILE A 22 5.37 -5.40 9.56
CA ILE A 22 5.02 -4.72 8.30
C ILE A 22 3.54 -4.98 7.96
N TYR A 23 3.10 -6.24 7.95
CA TYR A 23 1.70 -6.56 7.66
C TYR A 23 0.74 -6.00 8.71
N ALA A 24 1.13 -5.97 9.98
CA ALA A 24 0.36 -5.34 11.04
C ALA A 24 0.20 -3.84 10.82
N LEU A 25 1.26 -3.13 10.42
CA LEU A 25 1.19 -1.71 10.07
C LEU A 25 0.27 -1.44 8.89
N VAL A 26 0.31 -2.29 7.85
CA VAL A 26 -0.61 -2.19 6.70
C VAL A 26 -2.06 -2.38 7.15
N ALA A 27 -2.33 -3.41 7.96
CA ALA A 27 -3.67 -3.67 8.49
C ALA A 27 -4.16 -2.53 9.41
N LEU A 28 -3.28 -1.95 10.23
CA LEU A 28 -3.57 -0.78 11.05
C LEU A 28 -3.98 0.42 10.19
N GLY A 29 -3.30 0.66 9.06
CA GLY A 29 -3.67 1.71 8.11
C GLY A 29 -5.12 1.55 7.61
N LEU A 30 -5.48 0.36 7.14
CA LEU A 30 -6.85 0.06 6.72
C LEU A 30 -7.86 0.21 7.87
N THR A 31 -7.48 -0.22 9.08
CA THR A 31 -8.32 -0.13 10.28
C THR A 31 -8.58 1.30 10.69
N LEU A 32 -7.58 2.19 10.59
CA LEU A 32 -7.73 3.62 10.88
C LEU A 32 -8.66 4.30 9.86
N ILE A 33 -8.52 3.97 8.57
CA ILE A 33 -9.41 4.49 7.52
C ILE A 33 -10.85 4.10 7.82
N TYR A 34 -11.11 2.82 8.08
CA TYR A 34 -12.45 2.34 8.40
C TYR A 34 -12.95 2.89 9.74
N GLY A 35 -12.11 2.97 10.77
CA GLY A 35 -12.51 3.46 12.09
C GLY A 35 -12.93 4.93 12.11
N VAL A 36 -12.35 5.76 11.25
CA VAL A 36 -12.72 7.18 11.14
C VAL A 36 -13.85 7.40 10.14
N LEU A 37 -13.78 6.77 8.96
CA LEU A 37 -14.71 7.05 7.86
C LEU A 37 -15.90 6.09 7.79
N HIS A 38 -15.85 4.95 8.48
CA HIS A 38 -16.81 3.83 8.36
C HIS A 38 -16.96 3.32 6.91
N ILE A 39 -15.89 3.44 6.13
CA ILE A 39 -15.85 3.08 4.70
C ILE A 39 -14.74 2.05 4.47
N ILE A 40 -15.09 0.90 3.90
CA ILE A 40 -14.10 -0.11 3.50
C ILE A 40 -13.52 0.29 2.14
N ASN A 41 -12.23 0.61 2.12
CA ASN A 41 -11.52 0.98 0.89
C ASN A 41 -10.76 -0.20 0.30
N PHE A 42 -11.33 -0.84 -0.73
CA PHE A 42 -10.68 -1.96 -1.43
C PHE A 42 -9.47 -1.53 -2.28
N ALA A 43 -9.37 -0.25 -2.64
CA ALA A 43 -8.22 0.29 -3.37
C ALA A 43 -6.96 0.46 -2.50
N HIS A 44 -7.04 0.22 -1.19
CA HIS A 44 -5.92 0.45 -0.27
C HIS A 44 -4.65 -0.34 -0.68
N GLY A 45 -4.82 -1.61 -1.09
CA GLY A 45 -3.71 -2.43 -1.57
C GLY A 45 -3.06 -1.88 -2.85
N ALA A 46 -3.88 -1.46 -3.82
CA ALA A 46 -3.40 -0.86 -5.06
C ALA A 46 -2.66 0.47 -4.83
N MET A 47 -3.14 1.30 -3.89
CA MET A 47 -2.44 2.53 -3.50
C MET A 47 -1.10 2.24 -2.82
N LEU A 48 -1.05 1.23 -1.95
CA LEU A 48 0.19 0.81 -1.30
C LEU A 48 1.21 0.29 -2.32
N MET A 49 0.75 -0.49 -3.29
CA MET A 49 1.58 -0.94 -4.42
C MET A 49 2.22 0.26 -5.14
N LEU A 50 1.44 1.28 -5.51
CA LEU A 50 1.99 2.48 -6.17
C LEU A 50 3.05 3.20 -5.32
N ALA A 51 2.82 3.32 -4.01
CA ALA A 51 3.80 3.93 -3.11
C ALA A 51 5.12 3.14 -3.07
N LEU A 52 5.04 1.81 -3.02
CA LEU A 52 6.22 0.94 -3.04
C LEU A 52 6.96 1.02 -4.38
N TYR A 53 6.25 1.03 -5.51
CA TYR A 53 6.88 1.25 -6.82
C TYR A 53 7.54 2.62 -6.90
N ALA A 54 6.92 3.68 -6.38
CA ALA A 54 7.54 5.00 -6.37
C ALA A 54 8.87 5.00 -5.59
N ALA A 55 8.93 4.34 -4.43
CA ALA A 55 10.18 4.16 -3.69
C ALA A 55 11.22 3.35 -4.47
N PHE A 56 10.78 2.28 -5.15
CA PHE A 56 11.64 1.48 -6.02
C PHE A 56 12.24 2.30 -7.17
N PHE A 57 11.46 3.12 -7.87
CA PHE A 57 11.96 3.97 -8.95
C PHE A 57 12.88 5.07 -8.45
N LEU A 58 12.62 5.65 -7.27
CA LEU A 58 13.55 6.61 -6.66
C LEU A 58 14.92 5.98 -6.41
N PHE A 59 14.95 4.74 -5.94
CA PHE A 59 16.19 4.00 -5.78
C PHE A 59 16.83 3.66 -7.13
N HIS A 60 16.07 3.14 -8.09
CA HIS A 60 16.63 2.66 -9.35
C HIS A 60 17.13 3.79 -10.28
N LEU A 61 16.38 4.90 -10.40
CA LEU A 61 16.71 6.00 -11.32
C LEU A 61 17.64 7.02 -10.68
N PHE A 62 17.42 7.34 -9.40
CA PHE A 62 18.11 8.44 -8.72
C PHE A 62 19.12 7.95 -7.67
N ASN A 63 19.25 6.63 -7.45
CA ASN A 63 20.09 6.04 -6.39
C ASN A 63 19.78 6.61 -4.99
N ILE A 64 18.54 7.05 -4.78
CA ILE A 64 18.10 7.54 -3.46
C ILE A 64 17.85 6.33 -2.58
N ASP A 65 18.53 6.29 -1.43
CA ASP A 65 18.36 5.23 -0.45
C ASP A 65 16.86 5.03 -0.08
N PRO A 66 16.37 3.78 0.00
CA PRO A 66 14.96 3.51 0.30
C PRO A 66 14.48 4.11 1.62
N TYR A 67 15.34 4.23 2.64
CA TYR A 67 15.00 4.86 3.91
C TYR A 67 14.81 6.38 3.77
N VAL A 68 15.61 7.02 2.92
CA VAL A 68 15.45 8.46 2.61
C VAL A 68 14.23 8.70 1.73
N SER A 69 13.94 7.77 0.81
CA SER A 69 12.78 7.83 -0.07
C SER A 69 11.45 7.90 0.68
N ILE A 70 11.37 7.36 1.90
CA ILE A 70 10.18 7.46 2.77
C ILE A 70 9.77 8.91 3.00
N LEU A 71 10.73 9.84 3.13
CA LEU A 71 10.45 11.26 3.37
C LEU A 71 9.76 11.95 2.19
N ILE A 72 9.95 11.43 0.97
CA ILE A 72 9.37 11.98 -0.25
C ILE A 72 8.09 11.21 -0.61
N VAL A 73 8.13 9.89 -0.56
CA VAL A 73 7.03 9.01 -0.97
C VAL A 73 5.85 9.14 -0.01
N THR A 74 6.08 9.24 1.30
CA THR A 74 5.00 9.34 2.29
C THR A 74 4.11 10.58 2.07
N PRO A 75 4.65 11.82 1.97
CA PRO A 75 3.81 12.98 1.69
C PRO A 75 3.19 12.92 0.29
N CYS A 76 3.92 12.46 -0.73
CA CYS A 76 3.36 12.33 -2.09
C CYS A 76 2.19 11.33 -2.13
N ALA A 77 2.32 10.16 -1.52
CA ALA A 77 1.27 9.15 -1.42
C ALA A 77 0.08 9.66 -0.58
N GLY A 78 0.34 10.42 0.48
CA GLY A 78 -0.70 11.07 1.28
C GLY A 78 -1.50 12.10 0.47
N ILE A 79 -0.83 12.96 -0.30
CA ILE A 79 -1.48 13.93 -1.19
C ILE A 79 -2.29 13.19 -2.27
N PHE A 80 -1.70 12.17 -2.90
CA PHE A 80 -2.37 11.38 -3.93
C PHE A 80 -3.63 10.68 -3.39
N GLY A 81 -3.52 10.03 -2.22
CA GLY A 81 -4.65 9.42 -1.53
C GLY A 81 -5.74 10.44 -1.15
N TYR A 82 -5.35 11.64 -0.71
CA TYR A 82 -6.27 12.73 -0.45
C TYR A 82 -7.00 13.18 -1.72
N MET A 83 -6.32 13.30 -2.86
CA MET A 83 -6.95 13.65 -4.13
C MET A 83 -7.94 12.59 -4.59
N ILE A 84 -7.57 11.30 -4.52
CA ILE A 84 -8.47 10.19 -4.82
C ILE A 84 -9.71 10.26 -3.92
N TYR A 85 -9.53 10.51 -2.62
CA TYR A 85 -10.65 10.63 -1.71
C TYR A 85 -11.53 11.84 -2.04
N ARG A 86 -10.93 13.02 -2.27
CA ARG A 86 -11.67 14.27 -2.50
C ARG A 86 -12.47 14.25 -3.81
N TYR A 87 -11.90 13.70 -4.88
CA TYR A 87 -12.48 13.76 -6.23
C TYR A 87 -13.18 12.46 -6.65
N GLY A 88 -12.76 11.31 -6.12
CA GLY A 88 -13.35 10.01 -6.41
C GLY A 88 -14.28 9.55 -5.28
N ILE A 89 -13.69 9.08 -4.19
CA ILE A 89 -14.43 8.30 -3.16
C ILE A 89 -15.47 9.17 -2.44
N GLY A 90 -15.09 10.34 -1.94
CA GLY A 90 -15.93 11.22 -1.10
C GLY A 90 -17.22 11.70 -1.78
N PRO A 91 -17.19 12.20 -3.03
CA PRO A 91 -18.40 12.59 -3.76
C PRO A 91 -19.37 11.43 -3.98
N LEU A 92 -18.85 10.22 -4.21
CA LEU A 92 -19.61 9.02 -4.54
C LEU A 92 -20.03 8.22 -3.29
N ALA A 93 -19.45 8.51 -2.13
CA ALA A 93 -19.74 7.89 -0.84
C ALA A 93 -21.05 8.36 -0.18
N LYS A 94 -21.81 9.26 -0.82
CA LYS A 94 -23.13 9.70 -0.33
C LYS A 94 -24.24 8.63 -0.50
N GLY A 95 -23.94 7.51 -1.18
CA GLY A 95 -24.85 6.39 -1.38
C GLY A 95 -24.73 5.29 -0.32
N LYS A 96 -25.29 4.11 -0.60
CA LYS A 96 -25.15 2.92 0.27
C LYS A 96 -23.70 2.41 0.28
N ASP A 97 -23.26 1.78 1.38
CA ASP A 97 -21.90 1.21 1.55
C ASP A 97 -21.46 0.30 0.40
N GLN A 98 -22.40 -0.46 -0.17
CA GLN A 98 -22.17 -1.32 -1.34
C GLN A 98 -21.63 -0.55 -2.56
N ASN A 99 -22.08 0.70 -2.76
CA ASN A 99 -21.61 1.54 -3.84
C ASN A 99 -20.11 1.85 -3.69
N ILE A 100 -19.67 2.10 -2.46
CA ILE A 100 -18.28 2.46 -2.17
C ILE A 100 -17.35 1.26 -2.39
N LEU A 101 -17.80 0.06 -2.03
CA LEU A 101 -17.09 -1.17 -2.31
C LEU A 101 -16.85 -1.36 -3.81
N LEU A 102 -17.89 -1.21 -4.63
CA LEU A 102 -17.79 -1.31 -6.09
C LEU A 102 -16.87 -0.26 -6.70
N ILE A 103 -16.96 0.99 -6.23
CA ILE A 103 -16.12 2.09 -6.71
C ILE A 103 -14.66 1.86 -6.35
N THR A 104 -14.37 1.46 -5.11
CA THR A 104 -12.99 1.24 -4.65
C THR A 104 -12.38 0.00 -5.30
N LEU A 105 -13.15 -1.04 -5.59
CA LEU A 105 -12.70 -2.15 -6.43
C LEU A 105 -12.40 -1.71 -7.87
N GLY A 106 -13.31 -0.97 -8.50
CA GLY A 106 -13.08 -0.42 -9.84
C GLY A 106 -11.83 0.46 -9.89
N LEU A 107 -11.60 1.26 -8.86
CA LEU A 107 -10.40 2.06 -8.72
C LEU A 107 -9.13 1.20 -8.57
N SER A 108 -9.16 0.12 -7.77
CA SER A 108 -8.02 -0.81 -7.65
C SER A 108 -7.68 -1.40 -9.02
N ILE A 109 -8.69 -1.87 -9.77
CA ILE A 109 -8.51 -2.43 -11.11
C ILE A 109 -7.87 -1.41 -12.05
N ILE A 110 -8.33 -0.14 -12.05
CA ILE A 110 -7.74 0.92 -12.87
C ILE A 110 -6.28 1.17 -12.50
N ILE A 111 -5.98 1.26 -11.21
CA ILE A 111 -4.62 1.50 -10.71
C ILE A 111 -3.68 0.34 -11.06
N GLU A 112 -4.12 -0.89 -10.80
CA GLU A 112 -3.33 -2.11 -11.05
C GLU A 112 -3.09 -2.33 -12.54
N ASN A 113 -4.11 -2.18 -13.38
CA ASN A 113 -3.95 -2.31 -14.84
C ASN A 113 -3.14 -1.15 -15.43
N GLY A 114 -3.30 0.06 -14.89
CA GLY A 114 -2.45 1.20 -15.25
C GLY A 114 -0.98 0.91 -14.93
N ALA A 115 -0.70 0.42 -13.72
CA ALA A 115 0.64 0.01 -13.32
C ALA A 115 1.20 -1.09 -14.23
N LEU A 116 0.41 -2.11 -14.56
CA LEU A 116 0.82 -3.16 -15.52
C LEU A 116 1.15 -2.57 -16.89
N PHE A 117 0.36 -1.63 -17.40
CA PHE A 117 0.65 -0.97 -18.68
C PHE A 117 1.96 -0.17 -18.65
N PHE A 118 2.24 0.54 -17.56
CA PHE A 118 3.48 1.31 -17.42
C PHE A 118 4.72 0.47 -17.10
N PHE A 119 4.57 -0.66 -16.41
CA PHE A 119 5.69 -1.48 -15.92
C PHE A 119 5.94 -2.77 -16.71
N SER A 120 4.95 -3.27 -17.44
CA SER A 120 5.04 -4.48 -18.28
C SER A 120 5.04 -4.16 -19.78
N GLY A 121 5.53 -2.96 -20.15
CA GLY A 121 5.78 -2.55 -21.53
C GLY A 121 7.18 -2.93 -22.00
#